data_AF-A0A0J5IJQ3-F1
#
_entry.id   AF-A0A0J5IJQ3-F1
#
_cell.length_a   1.000
_cell.length_b   1.000
_cell.length_c   1.000
_cell.angle_alpha   90.00
_cell.angle_beta   90.00
_cell.angle_gamma   90.00
#
_symmetry.space_group_name_H-M   'P 1'
#
loop_
_entity.id
_entity.type
_entity.pdbx_description
1 polymer ?
#
loop_
_entity_poly.entity_id
_entity_poly.type
_entity_poly.pdbx_seq_one_letter_code
_entity_poly.pdbx_strand_id
1 'polypeptide(L)' 'MKQTTGNDAMNWMVVINAKKRYSVWPAEYDIPMGWMAIGRMGSKEECLSHIAAIWPEPTK' A
#
# COMPACT_ATOMS: atom_id res chain seq x y z
N MET A 1 21.11 8.23 7.73
CA MET A 1 20.05 7.28 8.09
C MET A 1 19.37 6.83 6.80
N LYS A 2 19.85 5.74 6.18
CA LYS A 2 19.23 5.17 4.99
C LYS A 2 18.49 3.93 5.46
N GLN A 3 17.16 3.97 5.46
CA GLN A 3 16.36 2.79 5.72
C GLN A 3 16.74 1.75 4.67
N THR A 4 17.27 0.64 5.16
CA THR A 4 17.89 -0.44 4.42
C THR A 4 16.91 -1.03 3.42
N THR A 5 17.24 -0.95 2.13
CA THR A 5 16.54 -1.57 1.01
C THR A 5 16.34 -3.06 1.29
N GLY A 6 15.10 -3.46 1.56
CA GLY A 6 14.74 -4.82 1.94
C GLY A 6 13.57 -5.34 1.11
N ASN A 7 13.73 -5.35 -0.22
CA ASN A 7 13.19 -6.29 -1.22
C ASN A 7 13.07 -5.58 -2.58
N ASP A 8 14.13 -5.63 -3.37
CA ASP A 8 14.20 -5.12 -4.75
C ASP A 8 13.46 -6.01 -5.78
N ALA A 9 12.59 -6.94 -5.34
CA ALA A 9 11.91 -7.90 -6.22
C ALA A 9 10.46 -8.23 -5.85
N MET A 10 9.95 -7.76 -4.70
CA MET A 10 8.60 -8.13 -4.25
C MET A 10 7.62 -7.03 -4.65
N ASN A 11 6.66 -7.35 -5.51
CA ASN A 11 5.58 -6.42 -5.84
C ASN A 11 4.66 -6.26 -4.64
N TRP A 12 4.27 -5.02 -4.36
CA TRP A 12 3.28 -4.65 -3.35
C TRP A 12 2.06 -4.07 -4.05
N MET A 13 0.91 -4.14 -3.40
CA MET A 13 -0.35 -3.55 -3.86
C MET A 13 -0.98 -2.70 -2.76
N VAL A 14 -1.73 -1.67 -3.15
CA VAL A 14 -2.56 -0.91 -2.20
C VAL A 14 -3.91 -1.59 -2.04
N VAL A 15 -4.23 -1.94 -0.80
CA VAL A 15 -5.53 -2.52 -0.41
C VAL A 15 -6.33 -1.53 0.43
N ILE A 16 -7.64 -1.53 0.25
CA ILE A 16 -8.61 -0.77 1.05
C ILE A 16 -9.62 -1.71 1.69
N ASN A 17 -10.11 -1.37 2.88
CA ASN A 17 -11.25 -2.07 3.49
C ASN A 17 -12.53 -1.21 3.48
N ALA A 18 -13.66 -1.81 3.86
CA ALA A 18 -14.95 -1.13 3.96
C ALA A 18 -14.95 0.10 4.90
N LYS A 19 -14.00 0.19 5.82
CA LYS A 19 -13.81 1.34 6.72
C LYS A 19 -12.91 2.43 6.10
N LYS A 20 -12.64 2.35 4.79
CA LYS A 20 -11.75 3.26 4.04
C LYS A 20 -10.35 3.36 4.63
N ARG A 21 -9.83 2.29 5.25
CA ARG A 21 -8.42 2.25 5.69
C ARG A 21 -7.58 1.63 4.60
N TYR A 22 -6.47 2.27 4.24
CA TYR A 22 -5.54 1.75 3.23
C TYR A 22 -4.38 1.05 3.93
N SER A 23 -3.84 0.03 3.26
CA SER A 23 -2.63 -0.65 3.66
C SER A 23 -1.86 -1.08 2.43
N VAL A 24 -0.59 -1.43 2.61
CA VAL A 24 0.22 -2.08 1.57
C VAL A 24 0.24 -3.58 1.85
N TRP A 25 -0.06 -4.36 0.82
CA TRP A 25 -0.11 -5.82 0.89
C TRP A 25 0.83 -6.43 -0.15
N PRO A 26 1.59 -7.50 0.12
CA PRO A 26 2.45 -8.09 -0.89
C PRO A 26 1.59 -8.76 -1.97
N ALA A 27 1.94 -8.55 -3.24
CA ALA A 27 1.14 -8.96 -4.39
C ALA A 27 1.15 -10.48 -4.64
N GLU A 28 2.06 -11.20 -3.99
CA GLU A 28 2.19 -12.66 -4.07
C GLU A 28 1.22 -13.41 -3.16
N TYR A 29 0.57 -12.71 -2.21
CA TYR A 29 -0.40 -13.33 -1.30
C TYR A 29 -1.83 -12.96 -1.66
N ASP A 30 -2.74 -13.89 -1.43
CA ASP A 30 -4.17 -13.64 -1.54
C ASP A 30 -4.60 -12.49 -0.62
N ILE A 31 -5.53 -11.68 -1.12
CA ILE A 31 -6.07 -10.54 -0.38
C ILE A 31 -7.00 -11.07 0.71
N PRO A 32 -6.82 -10.68 1.99
CA PRO A 32 -7.71 -11.11 3.06
C PRO A 32 -9.16 -10.68 2.82
N MET A 33 -10.11 -11.49 3.28
CA MET A 33 -11.52 -11.17 3.20
C MET A 33 -11.82 -9.80 3.83
N GLY A 34 -12.61 -8.98 3.13
CA GLY A 34 -12.95 -7.62 3.56
C GLY A 34 -11.93 -6.54 3.15
N TRP A 35 -10.87 -6.91 2.44
CA TRP A 35 -9.95 -6.01 1.76
C TRP A 35 -10.08 -6.13 0.24
N MET A 36 -9.77 -5.07 -0.47
CA MET A 36 -9.84 -4.98 -1.93
C MET A 36 -8.65 -4.20 -2.48
N ALA A 37 -8.01 -4.69 -3.53
CA ALA A 37 -6.95 -3.95 -4.23
C ALA A 37 -7.53 -2.80 -5.05
N ILE A 38 -6.89 -1.63 -5.01
CA ILE A 38 -7.41 -0.40 -5.67
C ILE A 38 -6.48 0.21 -6.73
N GLY A 39 -5.56 -0.58 -7.28
CA GLY A 39 -5.05 -0.31 -8.62
C GLY A 39 -3.55 -0.09 -8.76
N ARG A 40 -2.82 0.39 -7.73
CA ARG A 40 -1.35 0.47 -7.83
C ARG A 40 -0.67 -0.76 -7.28
N MET A 41 0.13 -1.38 -8.15
CA MET A 41 1.12 -2.39 -7.81
C MET A 41 2.51 -1.85 -8.16
N GLY A 42 3.49 -2.08 -7.29
CA GLY A 42 4.86 -1.60 -7.48
C GLY A 42 5.68 -1.80 -6.23
N SER A 43 6.74 -1.01 -6.06
CA SER A 43 7.53 -1.05 -4.83
C SER A 43 6.69 -0.60 -3.63
N LYS A 44 7.09 -1.04 -2.44
CA LYS A 44 6.42 -0.66 -1.19
C LYS A 44 6.38 0.87 -1.03
N GLU A 45 7.46 1.55 -1.38
CA GLU A 45 7.59 3.00 -1.33
C GLU A 45 6.62 3.71 -2.28
N GLU A 46 6.42 3.18 -3.50
CA GLU A 46 5.47 3.73 -4.47
C GLU A 46 4.03 3.59 -3.99
N CYS A 47 3.70 2.44 -3.41
CA CYS A 47 2.40 2.16 -2.81
C CYS A 47 2.12 3.09 -1.62
N LEU A 48 3.10 3.27 -0.72
CA LEU A 48 2.99 4.19 0.41
C LEU A 48 2.85 5.65 -0.05
N SER A 49 3.63 6.06 -1.04
CA SER A 49 3.53 7.42 -1.62
C SER A 49 2.17 7.66 -2.27
N HIS A 50 1.59 6.64 -2.91
CA HIS A 50 0.24 6.72 -3.44
C HIS A 50 -0.81 6.89 -2.33
N ILE A 51 -0.71 6.10 -1.26
CA ILE A 51 -1.60 6.21 -0.08
C ILE A 51 -1.51 7.62 0.52
N ALA A 52 -0.30 8.16 0.68
CA ALA A 52 -0.09 9.51 1.21
C ALA A 52 -0.69 10.60 0.30
N ALA A 53 -0.69 10.40 -1.02
CA ALA A 53 -1.29 11.34 -1.96
C ALA A 53 -2.84 11.31 -1.97
N ILE A 54 -3.44 10.13 -1.77
CA ILE A 54 -4.90 9.94 -1.83
C ILE A 54 -5.59 10.00 -0.48
N TRP A 55 -4.86 9.82 0.62
CA TRP A 55 -5.37 10.06 1.97
C TRP A 55 -5.20 11.55 2.24
N PRO A 56 -6.25 12.39 2.08
CA PRO A 56 -6.17 13.75 2.56
C PRO A 56 -5.88 13.68 4.05
N GLU A 57 -4.67 14.07 4.45
CA GLU A 57 -4.44 14.39 5.85
C GLU A 57 -5.52 15.39 6.27
N PRO A 58 -6.18 15.19 7.43
CA PRO A 58 -6.96 16.24 8.03
C PRO A 58 -5.98 17.39 8.31
N THR A 59 -6.19 18.52 7.67
CA THR A 59 -5.58 19.78 8.08
C THR A 59 -5.80 19.99 9.59
N LYS A 60 -4.69 19.95 10.34
CA LYS A 60 -4.47 20.51 11.68
C LYS A 60 -5.07 19.79 12.90
#